data_AF-A0A949L3C3-F1
#
_entry.id   AF-A0A949L3C3-F1
#
_cell.length_a   1.000
_cell.length_b   1.000
_cell.length_c   1.000
_cell.angle_alpha   90.00
_cell.angle_beta   90.00
_cell.angle_gamma   90.00
#
_symmetry.space_group_name_H-M   'P 1'
#
loop_
_entity.id
_entity.type
_entity.pdbx_description
1 polymer ?
#
loop_
_entity_poly.entity_id
_entity_poly.type
_entity_poly.pdbx_seq_one_letter_code
_entity_poly.pdbx_strand_id
1 'polypeptide(L)'
;MFRKKILFLLLLLVVISLLVGCLPGDGKNSIENPAGFFWGIWHGWLAPLSVVIGFFNRTIRVYEVFNKGWSYDLGFYMAVISGFGGIGLFRSKRKGD
;
A
#
# COMPACT_ATOMS: atom_id res chain seq x y z
N MET A 1 -24.14 -21.47 1.48
CA MET A 1 -22.69 -21.17 1.50
C MET A 1 -22.28 -20.09 0.48
N PHE A 2 -22.76 -20.18 -0.77
CA PHE A 2 -22.43 -19.21 -1.85
C PHE A 2 -22.86 -17.76 -1.56
N ARG A 3 -24.08 -17.55 -1.03
CA ARG A 3 -24.59 -16.21 -0.65
C ARG A 3 -23.75 -15.51 0.42
N LYS A 4 -23.25 -16.25 1.42
CA LYS A 4 -22.37 -15.70 2.46
C LYS A 4 -20.99 -15.33 1.90
N LYS A 5 -20.46 -16.11 0.94
CA LYS A 5 -19.22 -15.79 0.22
C LYS A 5 -19.36 -14.55 -0.67
N ILE A 6 -20.49 -14.39 -1.36
CA ILE A 6 -20.78 -13.20 -2.17
C ILE A 6 -20.91 -11.96 -1.28
N LEU A 7 -21.62 -12.05 -0.16
CA LEU A 7 -21.71 -10.96 0.81
C LEU A 7 -20.35 -10.58 1.39
N PHE A 8 -19.50 -11.58 1.68
CA PHE A 8 -18.14 -11.34 2.15
C PHE A 8 -17.27 -10.66 1.08
N LEU A 9 -17.35 -11.10 -0.18
CA LEU A 9 -16.64 -10.47 -1.30
C LEU A 9 -17.11 -9.04 -1.57
N LEU A 10 -18.42 -8.76 -1.49
CA LEU A 10 -18.97 -7.42 -1.62
C LEU A 10 -18.53 -6.51 -0.46
N LEU A 11 -18.54 -7.02 0.77
CA LEU A 11 -18.06 -6.28 1.93
C LEU A 11 -16.56 -5.98 1.79
N LEU A 12 -15.76 -6.96 1.34
CA LEU A 12 -14.34 -6.78 1.06
C LEU A 12 -14.13 -5.71 -0.02
N LEU A 13 -14.92 -5.74 -1.10
CA LEU A 13 -14.86 -4.75 -2.18
C LEU A 13 -15.22 -3.34 -1.70
N VAL A 14 -16.24 -3.21 -0.83
CA VAL A 14 -16.64 -1.93 -0.23
C VAL A 14 -15.55 -1.42 0.70
N VAL A 15 -14.98 -2.27 1.55
CA VAL A 15 -13.87 -1.91 2.43
C VAL A 15 -12.66 -1.46 1.61
N ILE A 16 -12.29 -2.21 0.57
CA ILE A 16 -11.23 -1.83 -0.36
C ILE A 16 -11.56 -0.48 -0.99
N SER A 17 -12.79 -0.27 -1.48
CA SER A 17 -13.25 0.99 -2.10
C SER A 17 -13.16 2.18 -1.15
N LEU A 18 -13.47 1.99 0.14
CA LEU A 18 -13.32 3.01 1.18
C LEU A 18 -11.85 3.34 1.48
N LEU A 19 -10.95 2.37 1.31
CA LEU A 19 -9.50 2.53 1.51
C LEU A 19 -8.80 3.17 0.29
N VAL A 20 -9.45 3.25 -0.88
CA VAL A 20 -8.90 3.88 -2.10
C VAL A 20 -8.84 5.42 -2.00
N GLY A 21 -9.58 6.05 -1.08
CA GLY A 21 -9.59 7.51 -0.88
C GLY A 21 -8.34 8.09 -0.21
N CYS A 22 -7.22 7.40 -0.29
CA CYS A 22 -5.97 7.68 0.41
C CYS A 22 -4.78 7.22 -0.45
N LEU A 23 -4.84 7.55 -1.74
CA LEU A 23 -3.87 7.12 -2.75
C LEU A 23 -2.89 8.27 -3.07
N PRO A 24 -1.64 7.96 -3.45
CA PRO A 24 -0.70 8.99 -3.83
C PRO A 24 -1.20 9.77 -5.04
N GLY A 25 -1.25 11.10 -4.93
CA GLY A 25 -1.76 11.97 -5.99
C GLY A 25 -3.27 12.24 -5.96
N ASP A 26 -3.98 11.86 -4.89
CA ASP A 26 -5.39 12.23 -4.67
C ASP A 26 -5.60 13.69 -4.20
N GLY A 27 -4.50 14.43 -3.98
CA GLY A 27 -4.50 15.83 -3.52
C GLY A 27 -4.55 15.99 -2.01
N LYS A 28 -4.53 14.90 -1.23
CA LYS A 28 -4.55 14.96 0.24
C LYS A 28 -3.25 15.44 0.86
N ASN A 29 -2.12 15.10 0.24
CA ASN A 29 -0.80 15.61 0.64
C ASN A 29 -0.45 16.84 -0.21
N SER A 30 -0.03 17.91 0.44
CA SER A 30 0.33 19.18 -0.20
C SER A 30 1.73 19.61 0.23
N ILE A 31 2.23 20.71 -0.34
CA ILE A 31 3.51 21.31 0.07
C ILE A 31 3.52 21.66 1.56
N GLU A 32 2.37 22.12 2.09
CA GLU A 32 2.23 22.52 3.50
C GLU A 32 2.09 21.32 4.44
N ASN A 33 1.53 20.20 3.95
CA ASN A 33 1.39 18.97 4.71
C ASN A 33 1.87 17.76 3.90
N PRO A 34 3.20 17.58 3.78
CA PRO A 34 3.78 16.52 2.97
C PRO A 34 3.68 15.16 3.67
N ALA A 35 3.53 14.11 2.84
CA ALA A 35 3.48 12.72 3.27
C ALA A 35 4.76 12.33 4.05
N GLY A 36 4.59 11.86 5.29
CA GLY A 36 5.67 11.39 6.15
C GLY A 36 5.84 9.87 6.15
N PHE A 37 6.52 9.34 7.18
CA PHE A 37 6.85 7.91 7.31
C PHE A 37 5.64 6.96 7.20
N PHE A 38 4.57 7.21 7.97
CA PHE A 38 3.38 6.34 7.95
C PHE A 38 2.65 6.37 6.60
N TRP A 39 2.68 7.51 5.91
CA TRP A 39 2.18 7.62 4.54
C TRP A 39 3.04 6.83 3.56
N GLY A 40 4.36 6.81 3.75
CA GLY A 40 5.27 5.93 3.01
C GLY A 40 4.82 4.47 3.13
N ILE A 41 4.58 3.98 4.34
CA ILE A 41 4.11 2.60 4.56
C ILE A 41 2.79 2.34 3.82
N TRP A 42 1.82 3.22 4.00
CA TRP A 42 0.50 3.10 3.40
C TRP A 42 0.58 3.06 1.85
N HIS A 43 1.30 4.00 1.26
CA HIS A 43 1.52 4.07 -0.18
C HIS A 43 2.33 2.88 -0.71
N GLY A 44 3.28 2.37 0.07
CA GLY A 44 4.05 1.18 -0.28
C GLY A 44 3.19 -0.07 -0.39
N TRP A 45 2.25 -0.28 0.53
CA TRP A 45 1.29 -1.38 0.43
C TRP A 45 0.29 -1.22 -0.71
N LEU A 46 -0.06 0.01 -1.07
CA LEU A 46 -0.94 0.28 -2.21
C LEU A 46 -0.20 0.34 -3.55
N ALA A 47 1.14 0.23 -3.57
CA ALA A 47 1.94 0.43 -4.78
C ALA A 47 1.48 -0.39 -6.01
N PRO A 48 1.15 -1.70 -5.91
CA PRO A 48 0.64 -2.45 -7.07
C PRO A 48 -0.71 -1.93 -7.56
N LEU A 49 -1.59 -1.52 -6.64
CA LEU A 49 -2.87 -0.92 -6.99
C LEU A 49 -2.68 0.44 -7.67
N SER A 50 -1.75 1.26 -7.17
CA SER A 50 -1.39 2.54 -7.79
C SER A 50 -0.85 2.38 -9.20
N VAL A 51 -0.14 1.28 -9.51
CA VAL A 51 0.29 0.97 -10.89
C VAL A 51 -0.91 0.68 -11.79
N VAL A 52 -1.86 -0.16 -11.34
CA VAL A 52 -3.06 -0.50 -12.11
C VAL A 52 -3.93 0.74 -12.34
N ILE A 53 -4.18 1.53 -11.30
CA ILE A 53 -4.99 2.75 -11.39
C ILE A 53 -4.26 3.84 -12.19
N GLY A 54 -2.95 3.99 -12.00
CA GLY A 54 -2.11 4.95 -12.72
C GLY A 54 -2.07 4.73 -14.23
N PHE A 55 -2.40 3.52 -14.69
CA PHE A 55 -2.58 3.24 -16.12
C PHE A 55 -3.81 3.95 -16.70
N PHE A 56 -4.90 4.05 -15.94
CA PHE A 56 -6.15 4.71 -16.35
C PHE A 56 -6.18 6.20 -15.97
N ASN A 57 -5.54 6.57 -14.87
CA ASN A 57 -5.51 7.94 -14.36
C ASN A 57 -4.07 8.42 -14.17
N ARG A 58 -3.63 9.35 -15.04
CA ARG A 58 -2.27 9.92 -15.03
C ARG A 58 -1.93 10.72 -13.77
N THR A 59 -2.92 11.16 -12.99
CA THR A 59 -2.71 11.92 -11.75
C THR A 59 -2.23 11.01 -10.62
N ILE A 60 -2.64 9.74 -10.62
CA ILE A 60 -2.24 8.77 -9.60
C ILE A 60 -0.85 8.24 -9.94
N ARG A 61 0.05 8.37 -8.98
CA ARG A 61 1.41 7.84 -9.07
C ARG A 61 1.63 6.81 -7.98
N VAL A 62 2.67 6.00 -8.14
CA VAL A 62 3.10 5.06 -7.09
C VAL A 62 3.69 5.81 -5.90
N TYR A 63 4.32 6.94 -6.16
CA TYR A 63 4.98 7.79 -5.18
C TYR A 63 4.22 9.09 -5.01
N GLU A 64 4.05 9.54 -3.77
CA GLU A 64 3.52 10.88 -3.51
C GLU A 64 4.55 11.94 -3.93
N VAL A 65 4.08 12.97 -4.63
CA VAL A 65 4.92 14.07 -5.12
C VAL A 65 5.35 14.96 -3.95
N PHE A 66 4.41 15.24 -3.04
CA PHE A 66 4.67 16.01 -1.83
C PHE A 66 4.96 15.10 -0.64
N ASN A 67 6.23 14.72 -0.49
CA ASN A 67 6.68 13.85 0.59
C ASN A 67 7.83 14.48 1.41
N LYS A 68 8.09 13.93 2.60
CA LYS A 68 9.17 14.36 3.51
C LYS A 68 10.53 13.71 3.18
N GLY A 69 10.72 13.23 1.95
CA GLY A 69 11.94 12.55 1.49
C GLY A 69 12.24 11.29 2.30
N TRP A 70 13.41 11.25 2.93
CA TRP A 70 13.97 10.06 3.57
C TRP A 70 13.00 9.33 4.52
N SER A 71 12.28 10.07 5.36
CA SER A 71 11.33 9.45 6.29
C SER A 71 10.19 8.73 5.56
N TYR A 72 9.67 9.31 4.47
CA TYR A 72 8.67 8.67 3.63
C TYR A 72 9.26 7.46 2.89
N ASP A 73 10.46 7.62 2.32
CA ASP A 73 11.13 6.58 1.53
C ASP A 73 11.42 5.33 2.35
N LEU A 74 11.88 5.50 3.59
CA LEU A 74 12.08 4.39 4.53
C LEU A 74 10.77 3.62 4.78
N GLY A 75 9.68 4.34 5.05
CA GLY A 75 8.38 3.73 5.28
C GLY A 75 7.87 2.97 4.05
N PHE A 76 8.00 3.58 2.87
CA PHE A 76 7.61 2.97 1.60
C PHE A 76 8.39 1.68 1.34
N TYR A 77 9.71 1.74 1.49
CA TYR A 77 10.56 0.58 1.25
C TYR A 77 10.29 -0.55 2.25
N MET A 78 10.07 -0.23 3.53
CA MET A 78 9.67 -1.22 4.54
C MET A 78 8.33 -1.89 4.18
N ALA A 79 7.35 -1.13 3.72
CA ALA A 79 6.06 -1.68 3.29
C ALA A 79 6.19 -2.62 2.09
N VAL A 80 7.03 -2.27 1.10
CA VAL A 80 7.28 -3.15 -0.06
C VAL A 80 7.92 -4.47 0.37
N ILE A 81 8.95 -4.41 1.21
CA ILE A 81 9.66 -5.61 1.67
C ILE A 81 8.78 -6.48 2.56
N SER A 82 8.00 -5.88 3.46
CA SER A 82 7.18 -6.62 4.43
C SER A 82 5.83 -7.08 3.89
N GLY A 83 5.23 -6.33 2.95
CA GLY A 83 3.87 -6.55 2.47
C GLY A 83 3.75 -7.61 1.38
N PHE A 84 4.78 -7.75 0.53
CA PHE A 84 4.72 -8.62 -0.67
C PHE A 84 5.68 -9.81 -0.61
N GLY A 85 6.68 -9.78 0.26
CA GLY A 85 7.49 -10.93 0.63
C GLY A 85 7.33 -11.15 2.13
N GLY A 86 6.69 -12.25 2.55
CA GLY A 86 6.58 -12.57 3.97
C GLY A 86 7.95 -12.46 4.64
N ILE A 87 8.07 -11.64 5.68
CA ILE A 87 9.36 -11.42 6.33
C ILE A 87 9.83 -12.77 6.88
N GLY A 88 10.81 -13.37 6.21
CA GLY A 88 11.41 -14.65 6.59
C GLY A 88 12.31 -14.50 7.81
N LEU A 89 11.77 -13.98 8.92
CA LEU A 89 12.51 -13.77 10.17
C LEU A 89 12.92 -15.10 10.83
N PHE A 90 12.26 -16.20 10.46
CA PHE A 90 12.54 -17.52 11.01
C PHE A 90 13.11 -18.45 9.94
N ARG A 91 14.43 -18.57 9.91
CA ARG A 91 15.10 -19.67 9.23
C ARG A 91 14.88 -20.94 10.05
N SER A 92 13.95 -21.80 9.62
CA SER A 92 13.82 -23.14 10.20
C SER A 92 15.16 -23.87 10.06
N LYS A 93 15.83 -24.19 11.17
CA LYS A 93 16.97 -25.11 11.15
C LYS A 93 16.42 -26.48 10.75
N ARG A 94 16.74 -26.95 9.54
CA ARG A 94 16.61 -28.38 9.24
C ARG A 94 17.48 -29.12 10.26
N LYS A 95 16.86 -30.01 11.04
CA LYS A 95 17.56 -30.96 11.88
C LYS A 95 18.30 -31.87 10.89
N GLY A 96 19.63 -31.79 10.90
CA GLY A 96 20.47 -32.68 10.09
C GLY A 96 20.28 -34.10 10.63
N ASP A 97 20.03 -35.03 9.70
CA ASP A 97 20.05 -36.47 9.94
C ASP A 97 21.48 -36.94 10.27
#